data_AF-A0A167GA36-F1
#
_entry.id   AF-A0A167GA36-F1
#
_cell.length_a   1.000
_cell.length_b   1.000
_cell.length_c   1.000
_cell.angle_alpha   90.00
_cell.angle_beta   90.00
_cell.angle_gamma   90.00
#
_symmetry.space_group_name_H-M   'P 1'
#
loop_
_entity.id
_entity.type
_entity.pdbx_description
1 polymer ?
#
loop_
_entity_poly.entity_id
_entity_poly.type
_entity_poly.pdbx_seq_one_letter_code
_entity_poly.pdbx_strand_id
1 'polypeptide(L)'
;MKAYIANGIPVIVFQYWELPRSQSHYRVVVGYDEAKRLVYLNDAKGAKRVVQTYEEFLNLWNVEHPRLRYYSVAFNTERKKIDIKL
;
A
#
# COMPACT_ATOMS: atom_id res chain seq x y z
N MET A 1 1.87 -8.93 1.95
CA MET A 1 0.88 -7.99 1.38
C MET A 1 -0.28 -8.71 0.68
N LYS A 2 -0.08 -9.37 -0.47
CA LYS A 2 -1.18 -9.96 -1.27
C LYS A 2 -2.13 -10.86 -0.48
N ALA A 3 -1.61 -11.71 0.41
CA ALA A 3 -2.44 -12.55 1.28
C ALA A 3 -3.39 -11.75 2.18
N TYR A 4 -2.95 -10.61 2.74
CA TYR A 4 -3.82 -9.73 3.52
C TYR A 4 -4.90 -9.10 2.62
N ILE A 5 -4.51 -8.57 1.47
CA ILE A 5 -5.43 -7.95 0.51
C ILE A 5 -6.48 -8.95 0.02
N ALA A 6 -6.10 -10.20 -0.26
CA ALA A 6 -7.01 -11.27 -0.66
C ALA A 6 -8.02 -11.64 0.44
N ASN A 7 -7.67 -11.43 1.71
CA ASN A 7 -8.57 -11.56 2.86
C ASN A 7 -9.35 -10.26 3.17
N GLY A 8 -9.32 -9.27 2.26
CA GLY A 8 -9.96 -7.97 2.45
C GLY A 8 -9.27 -7.09 3.50
N ILE A 9 -8.06 -7.43 3.95
CA ILE A 9 -7.33 -6.66 4.95
C ILE A 9 -6.44 -5.64 4.19
N PRO A 10 -6.74 -4.33 4.27
CA PRO A 10 -5.91 -3.31 3.64
C PRO A 10 -4.52 -3.24 4.29
N VAL A 11 -3.53 -2.77 3.53
CA VAL A 11 -2.14 -2.72 3.96
C VAL A 11 -1.57 -1.32 3.74
N ILE A 12 -1.06 -0.69 4.80
CA ILE A 12 -0.30 0.55 4.70
C ILE A 12 1.10 0.21 4.19
N VAL A 13 1.63 0.98 3.24
CA VAL A 13 2.98 0.81 2.69
C VAL A 13 3.75 2.13 2.76
N PHE A 14 5.06 2.04 2.96
CA PHE A 14 5.98 3.17 2.91
C PHE A 14 6.70 3.19 1.57
N GLN A 15 6.41 4.17 0.73
CA GLN A 15 6.95 4.28 -0.63
C GLN A 15 7.66 5.63 -0.84
N TYR A 16 8.42 5.74 -1.91
CA TYR A 16 8.70 7.03 -2.54
C TYR A 16 7.43 7.61 -3.18
N TRP A 17 7.34 8.93 -3.24
CA TRP A 17 6.13 9.61 -3.69
C TRP A 17 5.94 9.51 -5.21
N GLU A 18 6.90 10.02 -5.99
CA GLU A 18 6.78 10.11 -7.46
C GLU A 18 7.85 9.28 -8.18
N LEU A 19 9.11 9.39 -7.75
CA LEU A 19 10.26 8.71 -8.33
C LEU A 19 11.09 8.02 -7.24
N PRO A 20 11.86 6.96 -7.57
CA PRO A 20 12.83 6.41 -6.63
C PRO A 20 13.75 7.51 -6.06
N ARG A 21 14.08 7.42 -4.76
CA ARG A 21 14.89 8.41 -4.02
C ARG A 21 14.27 9.80 -3.85
N SER A 22 12.98 9.96 -4.13
CA SER A 22 12.22 11.19 -3.82
C SER A 22 11.76 11.24 -2.36
N GLN A 23 10.87 12.18 -2.02
CA GLN A 23 10.23 12.24 -0.70
C GLN A 23 9.45 10.94 -0.43
N SER A 24 9.57 10.40 0.79
CA SER A 24 8.78 9.24 1.19
C SER A 24 7.34 9.60 1.56
N HIS A 25 6.44 8.64 1.37
CA HIS A 25 4.99 8.80 1.52
C HIS A 25 4.34 7.49 1.93
N TYR A 26 3.26 7.58 2.71
CA TYR A 26 2.45 6.42 3.07
C TYR A 26 1.22 6.32 2.17
N ARG A 27 0.95 5.13 1.66
CA ARG A 27 -0.28 4.81 0.91
C ARG A 27 -0.94 3.58 1.49
N VAL A 28 -2.23 3.40 1.20
CA VAL A 28 -2.97 2.21 1.60
C VAL A 28 -3.26 1.36 0.37
N VAL A 29 -2.67 0.17 0.30
CA VAL A 29 -3.01 -0.84 -0.69
C VAL A 29 -4.37 -1.45 -0.31
N VAL A 30 -5.29 -1.43 -1.26
CA VAL A 30 -6.67 -1.92 -1.08
C VAL A 30 -7.05 -3.03 -2.06
N GLY A 31 -6.22 -3.30 -3.07
CA GLY A 31 -6.49 -4.31 -4.07
C GLY A 31 -5.29 -4.58 -4.97
N TYR A 32 -5.36 -5.66 -5.74
CA TYR A 32 -4.49 -5.91 -6.88
C TYR A 32 -5.24 -6.66 -7.98
N ASP A 33 -4.80 -6.51 -9.22
CA ASP A 33 -5.21 -7.33 -10.36
C ASP A 33 -3.98 -8.12 -10.82
N GLU A 34 -4.04 -9.45 -10.68
CA GLU A 34 -2.92 -10.33 -11.03
C GLU A 34 -2.72 -10.43 -12.54
N ALA A 35 -3.81 -10.54 -13.31
CA ALA A 35 -3.76 -10.70 -14.75
C ALA A 35 -3.19 -9.44 -15.43
N LYS A 36 -3.56 -8.26 -14.91
CA LYS A 36 -3.08 -6.97 -15.43
C LYS A 36 -1.81 -6.46 -14.73
N ARG A 37 -1.35 -7.16 -13.69
CA ARG A 37 -0.20 -6.75 -12.85
C ARG A 37 -0.35 -5.32 -12.30
N LEU A 38 -1.50 -5.02 -11.70
CA LEU A 38 -1.82 -3.71 -11.13
C LEU A 38 -2.03 -3.76 -9.61
N VAL A 39 -1.65 -2.70 -8.91
CA VAL A 39 -1.93 -2.46 -7.49
C VAL A 39 -2.82 -1.22 -7.36
N TYR A 40 -3.87 -1.34 -6.55
CA TYR A 40 -4.82 -0.26 -6.27
C TYR A 40 -4.52 0.35 -4.88
N LEU A 41 -4.36 1.66 -4.85
CA LEU A 41 -3.90 2.41 -3.68
C LEU A 41 -4.89 3.55 -3.36
N ASN A 42 -5.15 3.77 -2.08
CA ASN A 42 -5.69 5.04 -1.60
C ASN A 42 -4.52 5.94 -1.18
N ASP A 43 -4.45 7.12 -1.78
CA ASP A 43 -3.47 8.15 -1.45
C ASP A 43 -4.16 9.27 -0.67
N ALA A 44 -3.69 9.51 0.56
CA ALA A 44 -4.24 10.57 1.42
C ALA A 44 -4.02 11.96 0.80
N LYS A 45 -2.98 12.13 -0.03
CA LYS A 45 -2.73 13.39 -0.72
C LYS A 45 -3.78 13.58 -1.82
N GLY A 46 -4.70 14.51 -1.57
CA GLY A 46 -5.80 14.81 -2.48
C GLY A 46 -6.92 13.77 -2.49
N ALA A 47 -6.93 12.82 -1.55
CA ALA A 47 -7.94 11.77 -1.40
C ALA A 47 -8.23 10.98 -2.70
N LYS A 48 -7.18 10.66 -3.47
CA LYS A 48 -7.30 10.02 -4.78
C LYS A 48 -7.03 8.52 -4.71
N ARG A 49 -7.73 7.77 -5.57
CA ARG A 49 -7.32 6.40 -5.91
C ARG A 49 -6.18 6.48 -6.93
N VAL A 50 -5.10 5.79 -6.63
CA VAL A 50 -3.93 5.65 -7.51
C VAL A 50 -3.85 4.20 -7.96
N VAL A 51 -3.55 4.01 -9.24
CA VAL A 51 -3.26 2.69 -9.82
C VAL A 51 -1.80 2.69 -10.22
N GLN A 52 -1.07 1.66 -9.81
CA GLN A 52 0.32 1.44 -10.20
C GLN A 52 0.43 0.08 -10.84
N THR A 53 1.29 -0.05 -11.85
CA THR A 53 1.80 -1.36 -12.25
C THR A 53 2.62 -1.98 -11.12
N TYR A 54 2.82 -3.30 -11.16
CA TYR A 54 3.68 -3.97 -10.19
C TYR A 54 5.10 -3.42 -10.20
N GLU A 55 5.61 -3.05 -11.37
CA GLU A 55 6.95 -2.49 -11.53
C GLU A 55 7.06 -1.11 -10.85
N GLU A 56 6.15 -0.19 -11.16
CA GLU A 56 6.09 1.13 -10.51
C GLU A 56 5.96 0.98 -8.99
N PHE A 57 5.05 0.12 -8.55
CA PHE A 57 4.82 -0.11 -7.12
C PHE A 57 6.07 -0.64 -6.43
N LEU A 58 6.74 -1.65 -6.99
CA LEU A 58 7.95 -2.24 -6.41
C LEU A 58 9.12 -1.24 -6.41
N ASN A 59 9.27 -0.45 -7.47
CA ASN A 59 10.30 0.59 -7.57
C ASN A 59 10.12 1.66 -6.50
N LEU A 60 8.87 2.11 -6.27
CA LEU A 60 8.59 3.10 -5.24
C LEU A 60 8.62 2.50 -3.83
N TRP A 61 8.29 1.21 -3.64
CA TRP A 61 8.31 0.53 -2.34
C TRP A 61 9.71 0.12 -1.87
N ASN A 62 10.67 0.03 -2.80
CA ASN A 62 12.07 -0.27 -2.54
C ASN A 62 12.81 0.97 -1.97
N VAL A 63 12.33 1.51 -0.85
CA VAL A 63 12.93 2.69 -0.23
C VAL A 63 14.32 2.36 0.33
N GLU A 64 15.32 3.16 -0.02
CA GLU A 64 16.70 3.10 0.51
C GLU A 64 16.75 3.63 1.95
N HIS A 65 16.09 2.92 2.86
CA HIS A 65 16.10 3.21 4.29
C HIS A 65 16.47 1.94 5.08
N PRO A 66 17.39 2.01 6.06
CA PRO A 66 17.94 0.83 6.74
C PRO A 66 16.89 -0.11 7.36
N ARG A 67 15.73 0.43 7.78
CA ARG A 67 14.65 -0.32 8.43
C ARG A 67 13.31 -0.31 7.70
N LEU A 68 13.20 0.49 6.63
CA LEU A 68 11.89 0.74 6.00
C LEU A 68 11.82 0.28 4.54
N ARG A 69 12.83 -0.42 4.05
CA ARG A 69 12.80 -1.08 2.75
C ARG A 69 11.66 -2.10 2.70
N TYR A 70 10.76 -1.97 1.73
CA TYR A 70 9.54 -2.79 1.61
C TYR A 70 8.67 -2.81 2.89
N TYR A 71 8.68 -1.71 3.66
CA TYR A 71 7.91 -1.65 4.89
C TYR A 71 6.42 -1.63 4.61
N SER A 72 5.69 -2.44 5.37
CA SER A 72 4.24 -2.51 5.30
C SER A 72 3.61 -2.90 6.63
N VAL A 73 2.39 -2.42 6.86
CA VAL A 73 1.60 -2.70 8.04
C VAL A 73 0.22 -3.14 7.59
N ALA A 74 -0.12 -4.40 7.85
CA ALA A 74 -1.51 -4.84 7.80
C ALA A 74 -2.19 -4.39 9.09
N PHE A 75 -3.37 -3.78 8.98
CA PHE A 75 -4.15 -3.31 10.13
C PHE A 75 -5.55 -3.89 10.06
N ASN A 76 -6.27 -3.88 11.19
CA ASN A 76 -7.61 -4.47 11.28
C ASN A 76 -7.66 -5.96 10.92
N THR A 77 -6.60 -6.70 11.25
CA THR A 77 -6.46 -8.14 10.92
C THR A 77 -7.51 -9.00 11.63
N GLU A 78 -8.05 -8.54 12.76
CA GLU A 78 -9.15 -9.17 13.50
C GLU A 78 -10.48 -8.44 13.25
N ARG A 79 -10.90 -8.31 11.97
CA ARG A 79 -12.10 -7.56 11.54
C ARG A 79 -13.34 -7.75 12.43
N LYS A 80 -13.56 -8.93 13.01
CA LYS A 80 -14.72 -9.25 13.86
C LYS A 80 -14.74 -8.49 15.20
N LYS A 81 -13.63 -7.88 15.64
CA LYS A 81 -13.52 -7.18 16.93
C LYS A 81 -13.63 -5.66 16.82
N ILE A 82 -13.86 -5.13 15.62
CA ILE A 82 -13.83 -3.68 15.39
C ILE A 82 -15.26 -3.14 15.39
N ASP A 83 -15.74 -2.75 16.57
CA ASP A 83 -16.97 -1.98 16.75
C ASP A 83 -16.64 -0.49 16.67
N ILE A 84 -16.73 0.11 15.47
CA ILE A 84 -16.56 1.55 15.30
C ILE A 84 -17.94 2.19 15.39
N LYS A 85 -18.23 2.81 16.54
CA LYS A 85 -19.31 3.78 16.63
C LYS A 85 -18.81 5.09 16.02
N LEU A 86 -19.29 5.37 14.82
CA LEU A 86 -19.05 6.64 14.11
C LEU A 86 -19.91 7.76 14.71
#